data_AF-A0A2H6NMI2-F1
#
_entry.id   AF-A0A2H6NMI2-F1
#
_cell.length_a   1.000
_cell.length_b   1.000
_cell.length_c   1.000
_cell.angle_alpha   90.00
_cell.angle_beta   90.00
_cell.angle_gamma   90.00
#
_symmetry.space_group_name_H-M   'P 1'
#
loop_
_entity.id
_entity.type
_entity.pdbx_description
1 polymer ?
#
loop_
_entity_poly.entity_id
_entity_poly.type
_entity_poly.pdbx_seq_one_letter_code
_entity_poly.pdbx_strand_id
1 'polypeptide(L)'
;CIVAHPVNPPYYVPLVELVPHPETDPSTLEKTYALTKNIGQSPVKLTREIGGFVLNRLQYALISEAWRLIGDGVISPDDLDLVMSDGLGMRYAFMGPLETMHLNAEGL
;
A
#
# COMPACT_ATOMS: atom_id res chain seq x y z
N CYS A 1 -7.99 6.07 21.08
CA CYS A 1 -6.84 6.57 20.30
C CYS A 1 -6.79 5.84 18.97
N ILE A 2 -6.18 6.42 17.94
CA ILE A 2 -6.08 5.79 16.61
C ILE A 2 -4.73 6.17 15.99
N VAL A 3 -4.14 5.27 15.20
CA VAL A 3 -3.00 5.60 14.33
C VAL A 3 -3.54 6.07 12.99
N ALA A 4 -3.03 7.19 12.49
CA ALA A 4 -3.19 7.64 11.12
C ALA A 4 -1.79 7.71 10.49
N HIS A 5 -1.38 6.65 9.80
CA HIS A 5 -0.05 6.50 9.23
C HIS A 5 -0.04 7.05 7.79
N PRO A 6 0.57 8.21 7.52
CA PRO A 6 0.67 8.77 6.18
C PRO A 6 1.84 8.16 5.40
N VAL A 7 1.86 8.37 4.08
CA VAL A 7 2.99 8.01 3.22
C VAL A 7 3.79 9.25 2.83
N ASN A 8 5.12 9.18 2.91
CA ASN A 8 5.97 10.31 2.53
C ASN A 8 6.19 10.36 1.01
N PRO A 9 6.10 11.54 0.35
CA PRO A 9 5.68 12.84 0.89
C PRO A 9 4.15 12.96 0.98
N PRO A 10 3.58 13.28 2.16
CA PRO A 10 2.12 13.22 2.41
C PRO A 10 1.32 14.28 1.65
N TYR A 11 2.00 15.26 1.08
CA TYR A 11 1.37 16.27 0.23
C TYR A 11 1.03 15.74 -1.18
N TYR A 12 1.79 14.73 -1.66
CA TYR A 12 1.61 14.17 -3.00
C TYR A 12 1.11 12.73 -2.99
N VAL A 13 1.40 11.97 -1.93
CA VAL A 13 0.94 10.58 -1.78
C VAL A 13 -0.23 10.55 -0.79
N PRO A 14 -1.49 10.42 -1.26
CA PRO A 14 -2.65 10.69 -0.43
C PRO A 14 -3.02 9.56 0.55
N LEU A 15 -2.34 8.41 0.49
CA LEU A 15 -2.74 7.25 1.30
C LEU A 15 -2.50 7.51 2.79
N VAL A 16 -3.51 7.19 3.61
CA VAL A 16 -3.40 7.19 5.07
C VAL A 16 -3.98 5.89 5.62
N GLU A 17 -3.17 5.09 6.31
CA GLU A 17 -3.63 3.88 6.99
C GLU A 17 -4.18 4.22 8.37
N LEU A 18 -5.48 4.00 8.57
CA LEU A 18 -6.16 4.17 9.84
C LEU A 18 -6.17 2.84 10.60
N VAL A 19 -5.43 2.78 11.71
CA VAL A 19 -5.22 1.54 12.48
C VAL A 19 -5.82 1.69 13.88
N PRO A 20 -6.91 0.96 14.20
CA PRO A 20 -7.51 1.01 15.52
C PRO A 20 -6.77 0.07 16.50
N HIS A 21 -6.66 0.50 17.75
CA HIS A 21 -6.51 -0.39 18.91
C HIS A 21 -7.83 -1.18 19.14
N PRO A 22 -7.82 -2.39 19.72
CA PRO A 22 -9.05 -3.13 20.02
C PRO A 22 -10.12 -2.37 20.82
N GLU A 23 -9.71 -1.42 21.66
CA GLU A 23 -10.60 -0.56 22.46
C GLU A 23 -10.90 0.81 21.80
N THR A 24 -10.52 0.99 20.53
CA THR A 24 -10.84 2.24 19.81
C THR A 24 -12.34 2.32 19.60
N ASP A 25 -12.96 3.35 20.16
CA ASP A 25 -14.36 3.64 19.90
C ASP A 25 -14.61 3.75 18.39
N PRO A 26 -15.58 3.00 17.81
CA PRO A 26 -15.85 3.02 16.37
C PRO A 26 -16.10 4.42 15.81
N SER A 27 -16.69 5.33 16.59
CA SER A 27 -16.89 6.72 16.17
C SER A 27 -15.59 7.48 15.97
N THR A 28 -14.49 7.10 16.65
CA THR A 28 -13.16 7.67 16.44
C THR A 28 -12.63 7.32 15.05
N LEU A 29 -12.79 6.06 14.63
CA LEU A 29 -12.39 5.62 13.29
C LEU A 29 -13.18 6.35 12.21
N GLU A 30 -14.50 6.45 12.36
CA GLU A 30 -15.36 7.15 11.38
C GLU A 30 -15.07 8.65 11.30
N LYS A 31 -14.91 9.34 12.44
CA LYS A 31 -14.55 10.77 12.47
C LYS A 31 -13.20 11.01 11.81
N THR A 32 -12.21 10.15 12.09
CA THR A 32 -10.86 10.27 11.51
C THR A 32 -10.89 10.00 10.00
N TYR A 33 -11.65 9.00 9.55
CA TYR A 33 -11.86 8.72 8.13
C TYR A 33 -12.48 9.92 7.42
N ALA A 34 -13.57 10.48 7.97
CA ALA A 34 -14.24 11.64 7.39
C ALA A 34 -13.32 12.87 7.34
N LEU A 35 -12.60 13.15 8.42
CA LEU A 35 -11.62 14.25 8.47
C LEU A 35 -10.53 14.09 7.42
N THR A 36 -9.93 12.90 7.33
CA THR A 36 -8.83 12.60 6.40
C THR A 36 -9.31 12.73 4.95
N LYS A 37 -10.51 12.24 4.63
CA LYS A 37 -11.11 12.41 3.31
C LYS A 37 -11.42 13.88 2.99
N ASN A 38 -11.87 14.67 3.97
CA ASN A 38 -12.18 16.09 3.79
C ASN A 38 -10.95 16.94 3.44
N ILE A 39 -9.76 16.56 3.92
CA ILE A 39 -8.51 17.24 3.59
C ILE A 39 -7.85 16.74 2.28
N GLY A 40 -8.58 15.97 1.47
CA GLY A 40 -8.13 15.49 0.16
C GLY A 40 -7.24 14.24 0.18
N GLN A 41 -7.12 13.58 1.34
CA GLN A 41 -6.37 12.34 1.48
C GLN A 41 -7.27 11.13 1.17
N SER A 42 -6.64 9.97 0.98
CA SER A 42 -7.24 8.67 0.68
C SER A 42 -7.11 7.73 1.90
N PRO A 43 -7.97 7.86 2.93
CA PRO A 43 -7.90 7.02 4.11
C PRO A 43 -8.35 5.58 3.81
N VAL A 44 -7.64 4.60 4.37
CA VAL A 44 -8.04 3.18 4.39
C VAL A 44 -8.20 2.71 5.84
N LYS A 45 -9.20 1.86 6.10
CA LYS A 45 -9.51 1.36 7.44
C LYS A 45 -8.95 -0.04 7.62
N LEU A 46 -8.01 -0.21 8.55
CA LEU A 46 -7.60 -1.54 8.99
C LEU A 46 -8.58 -2.03 10.06
N THR A 47 -8.85 -3.34 10.05
CA THR A 47 -9.75 -3.96 11.05
C THR A 47 -9.06 -4.21 12.38
N ARG A 48 -7.73 -4.32 12.37
CA ARG A 48 -6.87 -4.53 13.54
C ARG A 48 -5.43 -4.12 13.23
N GLU A 49 -4.66 -3.92 14.28
CA GLU A 49 -3.22 -3.77 14.17
C GLU A 49 -2.53 -5.05 13.70
N ILE A 50 -1.55 -4.88 12.79
CA ILE A 50 -0.60 -5.90 12.36
C ILE A 50 0.77 -5.27 12.16
N GLY A 51 1.84 -6.03 12.42
CA GLY A 51 3.20 -5.56 12.19
C GLY A 51 3.44 -5.14 10.74
N GLY A 52 3.82 -3.87 10.55
CA GLY A 52 4.06 -3.25 9.24
C GLY A 52 2.81 -2.74 8.51
N PHE A 53 1.62 -2.80 9.12
CA PHE A 53 0.35 -2.39 8.49
C PHE A 53 0.15 -3.06 7.12
N VAL A 54 -0.53 -2.46 6.15
CA VAL A 54 -0.76 -3.08 4.85
C VAL A 54 0.32 -2.66 3.85
N LEU A 55 0.61 -1.37 3.75
CA LEU A 55 1.57 -0.83 2.78
C LEU A 55 2.96 -1.46 2.91
N ASN A 56 3.56 -1.43 4.11
CA ASN A 56 4.91 -1.97 4.26
C ASN A 56 4.94 -3.49 4.09
N ARG A 57 3.86 -4.20 4.39
CA ARG A 57 3.82 -5.66 4.17
C ARG A 57 3.85 -6.01 2.69
N LEU A 58 3.11 -5.29 1.86
CA LEU A 58 3.17 -5.44 0.41
C LEU A 58 4.56 -5.03 -0.12
N GLN A 59 5.09 -3.91 0.36
CA GLN A 59 6.45 -3.45 0.00
C GLN A 59 7.52 -4.49 0.34
N TYR A 60 7.49 -5.05 1.56
CA TYR A 60 8.46 -6.05 1.99
C TYR A 60 8.31 -7.39 1.28
N ALA A 61 7.10 -7.79 0.88
CA ALA A 61 6.91 -8.96 0.04
C ALA A 61 7.62 -8.80 -1.32
N LEU A 62 7.45 -7.63 -1.95
CA LEU A 62 8.12 -7.30 -3.22
C LEU A 62 9.65 -7.25 -3.06
N ILE A 63 10.14 -6.51 -2.05
CA ILE A 63 11.58 -6.38 -1.77
C ILE A 63 12.20 -7.76 -1.50
N SER A 64 11.51 -8.63 -0.77
CA SER A 64 12.02 -9.96 -0.44
C SER A 64 12.25 -10.82 -1.69
N GLU A 65 11.34 -10.78 -2.66
CA GLU A 65 11.52 -11.50 -3.92
C GLU A 65 12.58 -10.86 -4.80
N ALA A 66 12.59 -9.52 -4.89
CA ALA A 66 13.62 -8.79 -5.62
C ALA A 66 15.03 -9.16 -5.14
N TRP A 67 15.23 -9.23 -3.83
CA TRP A 67 16.51 -9.61 -3.24
C TRP A 67 16.92 -11.05 -3.55
N ARG A 68 15.95 -11.98 -3.60
CA ARG A 68 16.22 -13.37 -4.01
C ARG A 68 16.67 -13.44 -5.47
N LEU A 69 15.95 -12.78 -6.38
CA LEU A 69 16.28 -12.78 -7.81
C LEU A 69 17.67 -12.20 -8.08
N ILE A 70 18.04 -11.12 -7.38
CA ILE A 70 19.38 -10.54 -7.45
C ILE A 70 20.42 -11.50 -6.86
N GLY A 71 20.14 -12.08 -5.68
CA GLY A 71 21.04 -13.01 -4.99
C GLY A 71 21.33 -14.28 -5.78
N ASP A 72 20.35 -14.78 -6.53
CA ASP A 72 20.45 -15.95 -7.41
C ASP A 72 21.09 -15.61 -8.77
N GLY A 73 21.43 -14.34 -9.02
CA GLY A 73 22.05 -13.88 -10.26
C GLY A 73 21.12 -13.89 -11.48
N VAL A 74 19.79 -13.88 -11.26
CA VAL A 74 18.78 -13.89 -12.34
C VAL A 74 18.74 -12.55 -13.08
N ILE A 75 18.94 -11.46 -12.34
CA ILE A 75 18.83 -10.10 -12.86
C ILE A 75 19.73 -9.14 -12.06
N SER A 76 20.21 -8.08 -12.70
CA SER A 76 20.94 -7.02 -12.01
C SER A 76 19.97 -6.15 -11.18
N PRO A 77 20.43 -5.45 -10.12
CA PRO A 77 19.60 -4.51 -9.39
C PRO A 77 19.00 -3.42 -10.30
N ASP A 78 19.79 -2.88 -11.23
CA ASP A 78 19.35 -1.82 -12.14
C ASP A 78 18.25 -2.31 -13.10
N ASP A 79 18.42 -3.50 -13.69
CA ASP A 79 17.40 -4.08 -14.57
C ASP A 79 16.14 -4.48 -13.79
N LEU A 80 16.27 -4.90 -12.52
CA LEU A 80 15.13 -5.19 -11.67
C LEU A 80 14.30 -3.94 -11.36
N ASP A 81 14.95 -2.81 -11.09
CA ASP A 81 14.25 -1.55 -10.90
C ASP A 81 13.53 -1.10 -12.20
N LEU A 82 14.12 -1.33 -13.38
CA LEU A 82 13.46 -1.07 -14.67
C LEU A 82 12.21 -1.93 -14.89
N VAL A 83 12.22 -3.20 -14.49
CA VAL A 83 11.02 -4.07 -14.53
C VAL A 83 9.85 -3.44 -13.74
N MET A 84 10.17 -2.72 -12.66
CA MET A 84 9.18 -2.00 -11.87
C MET A 84 8.84 -0.65 -12.49
N SER A 85 9.79 0.26 -12.68
CA SER A 85 9.52 1.65 -13.10
C SER A 85 8.83 1.72 -14.47
N ASP A 86 9.25 0.89 -15.41
CA ASP A 86 8.84 0.93 -16.82
C ASP A 86 7.84 -0.19 -17.16
N GLY A 87 7.46 -1.00 -16.16
CA GLY A 87 6.60 -2.15 -16.31
C GLY A 87 5.53 -2.24 -15.23
N LEU A 88 5.78 -3.05 -14.18
CA LEU A 88 4.76 -3.40 -13.18
C LEU A 88 4.31 -2.20 -12.33
N GLY A 89 5.20 -1.26 -12.06
CA GLY A 89 4.91 -0.04 -11.30
C GLY A 89 3.93 0.90 -12.00
N MET A 90 3.98 0.99 -13.34
CA MET A 90 3.09 1.89 -14.10
C MET A 90 1.61 1.55 -13.89
N ARG A 91 1.25 0.25 -13.89
CA ARG A 91 -0.15 -0.13 -13.60
C ARG A 91 -0.50 0.11 -12.12
N TYR A 92 0.43 -0.12 -11.20
CA TYR A 92 0.19 0.12 -9.77
C TYR A 92 0.11 1.59 -9.38
N ALA A 93 0.49 2.52 -10.26
CA ALA A 93 0.20 3.93 -10.10
C ALA A 93 -1.31 4.27 -10.21
N PHE A 94 -2.09 3.41 -10.88
CA PHE A 94 -3.50 3.70 -11.19
C PHE A 94 -4.48 2.67 -10.62
N MET A 95 -4.06 1.41 -10.47
CA MET A 95 -4.94 0.31 -10.08
C MET A 95 -4.27 -0.64 -9.09
N GLY A 96 -5.07 -1.26 -8.22
CA GLY A 96 -4.58 -2.23 -7.24
C GLY A 96 -4.20 -3.58 -7.87
N PRO A 97 -3.48 -4.45 -7.13
CA PRO A 97 -3.12 -5.78 -7.62
C PRO A 97 -4.34 -6.69 -7.88
N LEU A 98 -5.40 -6.58 -7.07
CA LEU A 98 -6.63 -7.36 -7.27
C LEU A 98 -7.42 -6.87 -8.49
N GLU A 99 -7.51 -5.56 -8.69
CA GLU A 99 -8.12 -4.97 -9.88
C GLU A 99 -7.32 -5.32 -11.14
N THR A 100 -5.99 -5.38 -11.03
CA THR A 100 -5.10 -5.83 -12.11
C THR A 100 -5.41 -7.27 -12.49
N MET A 101 -5.62 -8.16 -11.51
CA MET A 101 -6.03 -9.54 -11.79
C MET A 101 -7.39 -9.58 -12.51
N HIS A 102 -8.36 -8.79 -12.04
CA HIS A 102 -9.70 -8.73 -12.64
C HIS A 102 -9.67 -8.28 -14.11
N LEU A 103 -8.91 -7.23 -14.43
CA LEU A 103 -8.86 -6.66 -15.79
C LEU A 103 -7.92 -7.42 -16.75
N ASN A 104 -7.03 -8.28 -16.24
CA ASN A 104 -6.16 -9.10 -17.09
C ASN A 104 -6.84 -10.39 -17.60
N ALA A 105 -8.09 -10.64 -17.23
CA ALA A 105 -8.88 -11.79 -17.63
C ALA A 105 -10.36 -11.39 -17.86
N GLU A 106 -11.22 -12.36 -18.15
CA GLU A 106 -12.70 -12.18 -18.21
C GLU A 106 -13.30 -12.09 -16.80
N GLY A 107 -12.69 -11.26 -15.94
CA GLY A 107 -13.04 -11.12 -14.54
C GLY A 107 -12.38 -12.12 -13.58
N LEU A 108 -12.72 -11.94 -12.30
CA LEU A 108 -12.34 -12.80 -11.17
C LEU A 108 -13.51 -13.72 -10.84
#